data_AF-G3XU07-F1
#
_entry.id   AF-G3XU07-F1
#
_cell.length_a   1.000
_cell.length_b   1.000
_cell.length_c   1.000
_cell.angle_alpha   90.00
_cell.angle_beta   90.00
_cell.angle_gamma   90.00
#
_symmetry.space_group_name_H-M   'P 1'
#
loop_
_entity.id
_entity.type
_entity.pdbx_description
1 polymer ?
#
loop_
_entity_poly.entity_id
_entity_poly.type
_entity_poly.pdbx_seq_one_letter_code
_entity_poly.pdbx_strand_id
1 'polypeptide(L)'
;MRRIIPRGLGGLVRLIIGFLLLLIALTGMLWPSYTHLPPHYQFLRQQASRSGIAGRGNPHNETVFIAAILYDPDGKLASGRWGHDLLHLINLLGEENVFFSIYENESGDKGLTALRDLEDQLPCRSSIQIELDLDMSTFPTVTVPGGGKRVKRTDYLAEMRNRALQPLDEHPEIKFDRILYLNDVIFDPIDVLHLLFSTNSDENGVAQYRAACAVDFINAFKFYDTYATRDLEGYGIGLQFFPWFTSAGSGASRKDVLEGKDAVRVRSCWGGMVAFDAKYFQRRENPVRFRADPDLFYDGSECCIIHADIQDSSFDTTKTTDTGIYMNPFVRVAYDERSHSWLWVTRRFEKLYPLVHNIVNHMAGLPRYNPRRSEIPGQLVKDTLWVPDATDARGGAFREVERVAGNDGFCADGFGGHRGISVIVEDRQPGQDGWEDIPLPSI
;
A
#
# COMPACT_ATOMS: atom_id res chain seq x y z
N MET A 1 -55.20 -13.02 14.94
CA MET A 1 -54.00 -13.62 15.55
C MET A 1 -53.12 -12.53 16.16
N ARG A 2 -53.15 -12.33 17.48
CA ARG A 2 -52.23 -11.42 18.19
C ARG A 2 -50.93 -12.19 18.46
N ARG A 3 -49.80 -11.76 17.88
CA ARG A 3 -48.47 -12.32 18.17
C ARG A 3 -48.11 -12.00 19.62
N ILE A 4 -48.20 -13.00 20.49
CA ILE A 4 -47.67 -12.96 21.85
C ILE A 4 -46.14 -13.09 21.71
N ILE A 5 -45.42 -11.97 21.78
CA ILE A 5 -43.96 -12.02 22.00
C ILE A 5 -43.79 -12.41 23.47
N PRO A 6 -43.15 -13.54 23.80
CA PRO A 6 -43.04 -13.99 25.19
C PRO A 6 -42.23 -12.99 26.02
N ARG A 7 -42.74 -12.60 27.19
CA ARG A 7 -42.14 -11.62 28.13
C ARG A 7 -40.68 -11.93 28.50
N GLY A 8 -40.23 -13.18 28.40
CA GLY A 8 -38.83 -13.59 28.64
C GLY A 8 -37.85 -13.20 27.52
N LEU A 9 -38.33 -13.02 26.28
CA LEU A 9 -37.47 -12.70 25.15
C LEU A 9 -36.88 -11.29 25.26
N GLY A 10 -37.66 -10.33 25.75
CA GLY A 10 -37.20 -8.96 25.98
C GLY A 10 -36.15 -8.84 27.09
N GLY A 11 -36.25 -9.66 28.14
CA GLY A 11 -35.25 -9.75 29.21
C GLY A 11 -33.93 -10.33 28.71
N LEU A 12 -34.00 -11.43 27.93
CA LEU A 12 -32.83 -12.07 27.34
C LEU A 12 -32.09 -11.14 26.37
N VAL A 13 -32.81 -10.43 25.50
CA VAL A 13 -32.21 -9.46 24.56
C VAL A 13 -31.48 -8.34 25.32
N ARG A 14 -32.06 -7.81 26.40
CA ARG A 14 -31.40 -6.77 27.22
C ARG A 14 -30.13 -7.29 27.90
N LEU A 15 -30.14 -8.53 28.40
CA LEU A 15 -28.97 -9.16 28.99
C LEU A 15 -27.86 -9.37 27.95
N ILE A 16 -28.20 -9.84 26.75
CA ILE A 16 -27.24 -10.00 25.65
C ILE A 16 -26.63 -8.65 25.26
N ILE A 17 -27.46 -7.61 25.08
CA ILE A 17 -26.96 -6.26 24.76
C ILE A 17 -26.05 -5.74 25.89
N GLY A 18 -26.46 -5.89 27.15
CA GLY A 18 -25.65 -5.47 28.30
C GLY A 18 -24.31 -6.19 28.35
N PHE A 19 -24.30 -7.50 28.10
CA PHE A 19 -23.07 -8.29 28.02
C PHE A 19 -22.17 -7.84 26.86
N LEU A 20 -22.73 -7.60 25.67
CA LEU A 20 -21.96 -7.12 24.51
C LEU A 20 -21.35 -5.75 24.77
N LEU A 21 -22.11 -4.81 25.35
CA LEU A 21 -21.60 -3.49 25.71
C LEU A 21 -20.48 -3.58 26.75
N LEU A 22 -20.64 -4.44 27.76
CA LEU A 22 -19.60 -4.69 28.76
C LEU A 22 -18.34 -5.30 28.11
N LEU A 23 -18.50 -6.26 27.21
CA LEU A 23 -17.39 -6.90 26.49
C LEU A 23 -16.64 -5.88 25.61
N ILE A 24 -17.38 -5.02 24.90
CA ILE A 24 -16.80 -3.93 24.10
C ILE A 24 -16.00 -2.97 24.99
N ALA A 25 -16.59 -2.53 26.10
CA ALA A 25 -15.94 -1.61 27.03
C ALA A 25 -14.68 -2.22 27.67
N LEU A 26 -14.77 -3.46 28.17
CA LEU A 26 -13.64 -4.16 28.78
C LEU A 26 -12.52 -4.41 27.77
N THR A 27 -12.85 -4.81 26.53
CA THR A 27 -11.83 -5.04 25.49
C THR A 27 -11.09 -3.76 25.13
N GLY A 28 -11.84 -2.67 24.88
CA GLY A 28 -11.24 -1.38 24.53
C GLY A 28 -10.44 -0.72 25.64
N MET A 29 -10.65 -1.12 26.90
CA MET A 29 -9.93 -0.60 28.07
C MET A 29 -8.73 -1.47 28.46
N LEU A 30 -8.91 -2.79 28.53
CA LEU A 30 -7.92 -3.71 29.11
C LEU A 30 -7.06 -4.43 28.06
N TRP A 31 -7.59 -4.64 26.85
CA TRP A 31 -6.89 -5.37 25.79
C TRP A 31 -6.97 -4.66 24.43
N PRO A 32 -6.59 -3.37 24.34
CA PRO A 32 -6.67 -2.67 23.07
C PRO A 32 -5.66 -3.21 22.05
N SER A 33 -6.00 -3.16 20.76
CA SER A 33 -5.10 -3.53 19.65
C SER A 33 -4.18 -2.35 19.30
N TYR A 34 -2.88 -2.62 19.11
CA TYR A 34 -1.89 -1.64 18.59
C TYR A 34 -1.99 -0.23 19.22
N THR A 35 -2.27 -0.19 20.52
CA THR A 35 -2.50 1.04 21.31
C THR A 35 -1.37 1.25 22.31
N HIS A 36 -0.81 0.16 22.85
CA HIS A 36 0.35 0.20 23.72
C HIS A 36 1.61 0.10 22.86
N LEU A 37 2.35 1.21 22.76
CA LEU A 37 3.60 1.25 22.01
C LEU A 37 4.68 0.41 22.70
N PRO A 38 5.48 -0.37 21.95
CA PRO A 38 6.68 -1.02 22.47
C PRO A 38 7.67 0.01 23.08
N PRO A 39 8.58 -0.42 23.98
CA PRO A 39 9.52 0.48 24.63
C PRO A 39 10.39 1.32 23.67
N HIS A 40 10.86 0.73 22.55
CA HIS A 40 11.68 1.46 21.56
C HIS A 40 10.87 2.54 20.82
N TYR A 41 9.58 2.28 20.57
CA TYR A 41 8.67 3.30 20.03
C TYR A 41 8.46 4.45 21.02
N GLN A 42 8.25 4.15 22.30
CA GLN A 42 8.09 5.19 23.32
C GLN A 42 9.34 6.07 23.43
N PHE A 43 10.52 5.46 23.36
CA PHE A 43 11.81 6.17 23.35
C PHE A 43 11.93 7.12 22.16
N LEU A 44 11.69 6.62 20.94
CA LEU A 44 11.77 7.45 19.73
C LEU A 44 10.76 8.60 19.76
N ARG A 45 9.52 8.34 20.20
CA ARG A 45 8.50 9.39 20.36
C ARG A 45 8.92 10.45 21.38
N GLN A 46 9.50 10.03 22.52
CA GLN A 46 10.00 10.97 23.52
C GLN A 46 11.16 11.80 22.98
N GLN A 47 12.07 11.21 22.20
CA GLN A 47 13.18 11.91 21.56
C GLN A 47 12.66 12.94 20.55
N ALA A 48 11.73 12.55 19.68
CA ALA A 48 11.09 13.41 18.69
C ALA A 48 10.29 14.58 19.31
N SER A 49 9.87 14.45 20.57
CA SER A 49 9.16 15.52 21.30
C SER A 49 10.08 16.58 21.92
N ARG A 50 11.42 16.39 21.91
CA ARG A 50 12.37 17.34 22.50
C ARG A 50 12.50 18.57 21.61
N SER A 51 12.30 19.77 22.15
CA SER A 51 12.43 21.02 21.38
C SER A 51 13.88 21.45 21.16
N GLY A 52 14.12 22.26 20.12
CA GLY A 52 15.39 22.97 19.91
C GLY A 52 16.50 22.17 19.21
N ILE A 53 16.22 20.96 18.72
CA ILE A 53 17.17 20.12 17.99
C ILE A 53 16.53 19.69 16.66
N ALA A 54 17.15 20.08 15.53
CA ALA A 54 16.80 19.59 14.20
C ALA A 54 17.19 18.11 14.07
N GLY A 55 16.44 17.32 13.29
CA GLY A 55 16.75 15.89 13.13
C GLY A 55 16.48 15.03 14.38
N ARG A 56 15.79 15.56 15.38
CA ARG A 56 15.47 14.88 16.65
C ARG A 56 14.75 13.54 16.50
N GLY A 57 14.06 13.32 15.39
CA GLY A 57 13.34 12.08 15.06
C GLY A 57 14.19 11.04 14.31
N ASN A 58 15.44 11.38 13.96
CA ASN A 58 16.34 10.54 13.17
C ASN A 58 17.53 10.11 14.06
N PRO A 59 17.40 9.03 14.86
CA PRO A 59 18.38 8.68 15.88
C PRO A 59 19.75 8.29 15.32
N HIS A 60 19.82 7.90 14.05
CA HIS A 60 21.03 7.40 13.40
C HIS A 60 21.53 8.32 12.27
N ASN A 61 20.94 9.51 12.11
CA ASN A 61 21.22 10.43 11.01
C ASN A 61 21.16 9.75 9.63
N GLU A 62 20.19 8.86 9.42
CA GLU A 62 19.96 8.20 8.13
C GLU A 62 19.48 9.22 7.10
N THR A 63 19.97 9.11 5.87
CA THR A 63 19.54 9.93 4.74
C THR A 63 18.28 9.35 4.09
N VAL A 64 17.24 10.17 3.95
CA VAL A 64 15.90 9.74 3.51
C VAL A 64 15.51 10.45 2.22
N PHE A 65 15.26 9.68 1.16
CA PHE A 65 14.63 10.15 -0.06
C PHE A 65 13.12 10.00 0.05
N ILE A 66 12.38 11.10 0.13
CA ILE A 66 10.91 11.09 0.17
C ILE A 66 10.41 11.26 -1.26
N ALA A 67 9.63 10.30 -1.75
CA ALA A 67 9.01 10.31 -3.07
C ALA A 67 7.49 10.41 -2.94
N ALA A 68 6.86 11.25 -3.75
CA ALA A 68 5.41 11.34 -3.83
C ALA A 68 4.93 11.45 -5.28
N ILE A 69 3.75 10.91 -5.54
CA ILE A 69 2.95 11.27 -6.71
C ILE A 69 1.62 11.82 -6.19
N LEU A 70 1.18 12.96 -6.71
CA LEU A 70 -0.07 13.59 -6.30
C LEU A 70 -0.91 13.97 -7.53
N TYR A 71 -2.22 13.96 -7.32
CA TYR A 71 -3.21 14.62 -8.16
C TYR A 71 -4.07 15.49 -7.25
N ASP A 72 -3.85 16.81 -7.27
CA ASP A 72 -4.44 17.76 -6.32
C ASP A 72 -5.10 18.94 -7.03
N PRO A 73 -6.20 18.71 -7.78
CA PRO A 73 -6.82 19.73 -8.63
C PRO A 73 -7.34 20.95 -7.89
N ASP A 74 -7.62 20.81 -6.59
CA ASP A 74 -8.09 21.89 -5.72
C ASP A 74 -6.95 22.53 -4.90
N GLY A 75 -5.73 22.00 -4.96
CA GLY A 75 -4.60 22.42 -4.14
C GLY A 75 -4.75 22.12 -2.64
N LYS A 76 -5.69 21.24 -2.25
CA LYS A 76 -6.07 21.01 -0.84
C LYS A 76 -5.09 20.11 -0.09
N LEU A 77 -4.36 19.26 -0.79
CA LEU A 77 -3.35 18.40 -0.17
C LEU A 77 -2.09 19.22 0.10
N ALA A 78 -1.55 19.85 -0.96
CA ALA A 78 -0.30 20.61 -0.87
C ALA A 78 -0.41 21.82 0.07
N SER A 79 -1.50 22.60 0.00
CA SER A 79 -1.74 23.74 0.91
C SER A 79 -2.35 23.35 2.26
N GLY A 80 -2.72 22.07 2.43
CA GLY A 80 -3.46 21.59 3.58
C GLY A 80 -2.60 20.77 4.54
N ARG A 81 -3.29 19.86 5.24
CA ARG A 81 -2.67 19.04 6.28
C ARG A 81 -1.51 18.18 5.75
N TRP A 82 -1.64 17.61 4.54
CA TRP A 82 -0.58 16.79 3.95
C TRP A 82 0.73 17.58 3.80
N GLY A 83 0.67 18.79 3.23
CA GLY A 83 1.85 19.66 3.10
C GLY A 83 2.42 20.10 4.45
N HIS A 84 1.57 20.47 5.41
CA HIS A 84 2.02 20.82 6.76
C HIS A 84 2.70 19.66 7.49
N ASP A 85 2.14 18.45 7.42
CA ASP A 85 2.69 17.25 8.06
C ASP A 85 4.00 16.82 7.35
N LEU A 86 4.13 17.02 6.03
CA LEU A 86 5.39 16.85 5.29
C LEU A 86 6.48 17.81 5.79
N LEU A 87 6.19 19.11 5.90
CA LEU A 87 7.16 20.09 6.41
C LEU A 87 7.61 19.75 7.84
N HIS A 88 6.67 19.32 8.68
CA HIS A 88 7.00 18.87 10.03
C HIS A 88 7.85 17.59 10.03
N LEU A 89 7.56 16.63 9.15
CA LEU A 89 8.36 15.43 8.97
C LEU A 89 9.80 15.77 8.56
N ILE A 90 10.00 16.66 7.60
CA ILE A 90 11.33 17.09 7.15
C ILE A 90 12.12 17.67 8.34
N ASN A 91 11.49 18.52 9.16
CA ASN A 91 12.13 19.06 10.37
C ASN A 91 12.49 17.97 11.40
N LEU A 92 11.65 16.95 11.57
CA LEU A 92 11.91 15.82 12.46
C LEU A 92 13.07 14.95 11.98
N LEU A 93 13.22 14.76 10.66
CA LEU A 93 14.29 13.97 10.04
C LEU A 93 15.62 14.73 9.96
N GLY A 94 15.57 16.06 9.94
CA GLY A 94 16.72 16.94 9.73
C GLY A 94 16.82 17.31 8.26
N GLU A 95 16.84 18.62 7.99
CA GLU A 95 16.73 19.19 6.65
C GLU A 95 17.87 18.73 5.73
N GLU A 96 19.05 18.54 6.30
CA GLU A 96 20.26 18.04 5.66
C GLU A 96 20.22 16.55 5.32
N ASN A 97 19.34 15.78 5.99
CA ASN A 97 19.20 14.34 5.81
C ASN A 97 18.07 13.99 4.84
N VAL A 98 17.37 14.97 4.28
CA VAL A 98 16.19 14.73 3.43
C VAL A 98 16.40 15.25 2.01
N PHE A 99 15.97 14.44 1.05
CA PHE A 99 15.68 14.88 -0.31
C PHE A 99 14.20 14.61 -0.60
N PHE A 100 13.45 15.61 -1.05
CA PHE A 100 12.03 15.47 -1.37
C PHE A 100 11.79 15.55 -2.88
N SER A 101 11.21 14.50 -3.45
CA SER A 101 10.88 14.42 -4.87
C SER A 101 9.38 14.21 -5.03
N ILE A 102 8.73 15.09 -5.78
CA ILE A 102 7.33 14.95 -6.14
C ILE A 102 7.15 15.08 -7.64
N TYR A 103 6.33 14.19 -8.18
CA TYR A 103 5.82 14.29 -9.53
C TYR A 103 4.31 14.48 -9.49
N GLU A 104 3.82 15.52 -10.14
CA GLU A 104 2.40 15.84 -10.27
C GLU A 104 2.07 16.09 -11.74
N ASN A 105 0.91 15.61 -12.17
CA ASN A 105 0.41 15.86 -13.51
C ASN A 105 -1.07 16.25 -13.50
N GLU A 106 -1.42 17.18 -14.38
CA GLU A 106 -2.80 17.60 -14.70
C GLU A 106 -3.64 18.16 -13.52
N SER A 107 -3.05 18.71 -12.45
CA SER A 107 -3.82 19.31 -11.33
C SER A 107 -4.31 20.75 -11.58
N GLY A 108 -4.10 21.30 -12.78
CA GLY A 108 -4.55 22.65 -13.15
C GLY A 108 -3.98 23.78 -12.28
N ASP A 109 -4.48 25.00 -12.49
CA ASP A 109 -3.87 26.22 -11.93
C ASP A 109 -3.80 26.26 -10.39
N LYS A 110 -4.82 25.72 -9.71
CA LYS A 110 -4.87 25.73 -8.24
C LYS A 110 -3.89 24.73 -7.64
N GLY A 111 -3.83 23.51 -8.18
CA GLY A 111 -2.84 22.50 -7.78
C GLY A 111 -1.43 23.00 -8.03
N LEU A 112 -1.18 23.56 -9.21
CA LEU A 112 0.09 24.18 -9.56
C LEU A 112 0.50 25.26 -8.56
N THR A 113 -0.40 26.21 -8.24
CA THR A 113 -0.12 27.28 -7.28
C THR A 113 0.21 26.70 -5.90
N ALA A 114 -0.60 25.75 -5.42
CA ALA A 114 -0.40 25.15 -4.11
C ALA A 114 0.93 24.37 -3.99
N LEU A 115 1.36 23.69 -5.05
CA LEU A 115 2.66 23.01 -5.07
C LEU A 115 3.84 23.97 -5.14
N ARG A 116 3.72 25.10 -5.87
CA ARG A 116 4.74 26.15 -5.87
C ARG A 116 4.85 26.83 -4.50
N ASP A 117 3.72 27.12 -3.87
CA ASP A 117 3.70 27.66 -2.51
C ASP A 117 4.32 26.67 -1.49
N LEU A 118 4.14 25.36 -1.68
CA LEU A 118 4.81 24.34 -0.88
C LEU A 118 6.31 24.30 -1.17
N GLU A 119 6.72 24.39 -2.44
CA GLU A 119 8.12 24.43 -2.87
C GLU A 119 8.89 25.56 -2.18
N ASP A 120 8.32 26.77 -2.13
CA ASP A 120 8.90 27.94 -1.48
C ASP A 120 9.11 27.75 0.04
N GLN A 121 8.38 26.82 0.66
CA GLN A 121 8.45 26.52 2.10
C GLN A 121 9.39 25.36 2.43
N LEU A 122 9.83 24.57 1.45
CA LEU A 122 10.64 23.38 1.69
C LEU A 122 12.04 23.77 2.20
N PRO A 123 12.46 23.27 3.39
CA PRO A 123 13.77 23.60 3.92
C PRO A 123 14.89 22.66 3.44
N CYS A 124 14.54 21.57 2.76
CA CYS A 124 15.48 20.55 2.30
C CYS A 124 15.74 20.65 0.78
N ARG A 125 16.65 19.80 0.27
CA ARG A 125 16.80 19.64 -1.18
C ARG A 125 15.54 19.02 -1.76
N SER A 126 15.10 19.49 -2.92
CA SER A 126 13.88 18.99 -3.54
C SER A 126 13.95 18.97 -5.07
N SER A 127 13.07 18.16 -5.66
CA SER A 127 12.73 18.13 -7.08
C SER A 127 11.21 18.12 -7.22
N ILE A 128 10.65 19.22 -7.72
CA ILE A 128 9.21 19.39 -7.91
C ILE A 128 8.91 19.38 -9.41
N GLN A 129 8.45 18.24 -9.91
CA GLN A 129 8.08 18.08 -11.32
C GLN A 129 6.57 18.23 -11.48
N ILE A 130 6.16 19.20 -12.29
CA ILE A 130 4.75 19.48 -12.58
C ILE A 130 4.55 19.46 -14.08
N GLU A 131 3.80 18.46 -14.57
CA GLU A 131 3.52 18.25 -15.99
C GLU A 131 2.07 18.62 -16.30
N LEU A 132 1.88 19.75 -16.99
CA LEU A 132 0.54 20.28 -17.30
C LEU A 132 -0.15 19.51 -18.42
N ASP A 133 0.62 19.11 -19.44
CA ASP A 133 0.14 18.38 -20.61
C ASP A 133 0.95 17.09 -20.74
N LEU A 134 0.44 16.00 -20.15
CA LEU A 134 1.10 14.70 -20.19
C LEU A 134 0.92 14.07 -21.58
N ASP A 135 2.02 13.79 -22.27
CA ASP A 135 1.97 13.11 -23.57
C ASP A 135 1.66 11.61 -23.41
N MET A 136 0.38 11.27 -23.51
CA MET A 136 -0.12 9.90 -23.44
C MET A 136 0.46 8.97 -24.52
N SER A 137 1.03 9.51 -25.61
CA SER A 137 1.66 8.70 -26.66
C SER A 137 3.00 8.08 -26.23
N THR A 138 3.59 8.57 -25.14
CA THR A 138 4.83 8.04 -24.55
C THR A 138 4.62 6.73 -23.78
N PHE A 139 3.37 6.40 -23.45
CA PHE A 139 3.03 5.19 -22.70
C PHE A 139 2.81 3.98 -23.61
N PRO A 140 3.17 2.77 -23.14
CA PRO A 140 2.85 1.56 -23.88
C PRO A 140 1.32 1.40 -24.01
N THR A 141 0.87 1.07 -25.22
CA THR A 141 -0.54 0.78 -25.49
C THR A 141 -0.76 -0.71 -25.72
N VAL A 142 -1.89 -1.20 -25.23
CA VAL A 142 -2.34 -2.58 -25.40
C VAL A 142 -3.62 -2.63 -26.22
N THR A 143 -3.78 -3.67 -27.03
CA THR A 143 -5.03 -3.93 -27.75
C THR A 143 -6.01 -4.64 -26.83
N VAL A 144 -7.08 -3.94 -26.46
CA VAL A 144 -8.14 -4.43 -25.57
C VAL A 144 -9.22 -5.16 -26.38
N PRO A 145 -10.10 -5.95 -25.73
CA PRO A 145 -11.27 -6.53 -26.39
C PRO A 145 -12.08 -5.47 -27.15
N GLY A 146 -12.43 -5.76 -28.40
CA GLY A 146 -13.03 -4.80 -29.33
C GLY A 146 -12.01 -4.04 -30.20
N GLY A 147 -10.72 -4.31 -30.05
CA GLY A 147 -9.66 -3.84 -30.96
C GLY A 147 -9.11 -2.45 -30.67
N GLY A 148 -9.66 -1.73 -29.68
CA GLY A 148 -9.14 -0.43 -29.25
C GLY A 148 -7.72 -0.53 -28.68
N LYS A 149 -6.90 0.50 -28.92
CA LYS A 149 -5.61 0.64 -28.22
C LYS A 149 -5.82 1.52 -27.00
N ARG A 150 -5.34 1.07 -25.84
CA ARG A 150 -5.50 1.78 -24.56
C ARG A 150 -4.23 1.68 -23.72
N VAL A 151 -4.01 2.65 -22.84
CA VAL A 151 -2.93 2.61 -21.83
C VAL A 151 -3.44 1.90 -20.58
N LYS A 152 -2.73 0.89 -20.08
CA LYS A 152 -3.07 0.24 -18.81
C LYS A 152 -2.84 1.20 -17.65
N ARG A 153 -3.72 1.16 -16.66
CA ARG A 153 -3.60 1.97 -15.44
C ARG A 153 -2.30 1.66 -14.67
N THR A 154 -1.90 0.40 -14.63
CA THR A 154 -0.68 -0.06 -13.94
C THR A 154 0.58 0.42 -14.63
N ASP A 155 0.64 0.41 -15.97
CA ASP A 155 1.75 0.99 -16.74
C ASP A 155 1.86 2.50 -16.48
N TYR A 156 0.73 3.20 -16.50
CA TYR A 156 0.67 4.62 -16.16
C TYR A 156 1.22 4.89 -14.75
N LEU A 157 0.68 4.21 -13.73
CA LEU A 157 1.09 4.44 -12.33
C LEU A 157 2.56 4.07 -12.08
N ALA A 158 3.04 3.00 -12.70
CA ALA A 158 4.44 2.60 -12.61
C ALA A 158 5.36 3.70 -13.14
N GLU A 159 5.03 4.27 -14.30
CA GLU A 159 5.78 5.37 -14.90
C GLU A 159 5.75 6.63 -14.04
N MET A 160 4.57 7.05 -13.53
CA MET A 160 4.49 8.23 -12.65
C MET A 160 5.34 8.07 -11.38
N ARG A 161 5.34 6.87 -10.79
CA ARG A 161 6.23 6.57 -9.66
C ARG A 161 7.69 6.65 -10.09
N ASN A 162 8.07 6.04 -11.20
CA ASN A 162 9.45 6.10 -11.69
C ASN A 162 9.93 7.53 -11.96
N ARG A 163 9.07 8.44 -12.46
CA ARG A 163 9.39 9.86 -12.61
C ARG A 163 9.67 10.53 -11.25
N ALA A 164 8.91 10.20 -10.21
CA ALA A 164 9.21 10.67 -8.84
C ALA A 164 10.55 10.11 -8.29
N LEU A 165 11.04 8.97 -8.79
CA LEU A 165 12.34 8.40 -8.42
C LEU A 165 13.51 8.88 -9.29
N GLN A 166 13.24 9.58 -10.40
CA GLN A 166 14.25 10.02 -11.37
C GLN A 166 15.47 10.73 -10.75
N PRO A 167 15.33 11.57 -9.69
CA PRO A 167 16.50 12.19 -9.08
C PRO A 167 17.53 11.20 -8.49
N LEU A 168 17.15 9.95 -8.19
CA LEU A 168 18.11 8.90 -7.80
C LEU A 168 19.10 8.55 -8.92
N ASP A 169 18.65 8.67 -10.18
CA ASP A 169 19.44 8.38 -11.38
C ASP A 169 20.22 9.59 -11.86
N GLU A 170 19.67 10.80 -11.67
CA GLU A 170 20.31 12.06 -12.05
C GLU A 170 21.42 12.47 -11.08
N HIS A 171 21.30 12.06 -9.82
CA HIS A 171 22.26 12.35 -8.75
C HIS A 171 22.82 11.08 -8.10
N PRO A 172 23.49 10.19 -8.86
CA PRO A 172 23.98 8.91 -8.34
C PRO A 172 25.10 9.07 -7.29
N GLU A 173 25.69 10.26 -7.19
CA GLU A 173 26.64 10.66 -6.15
C GLU A 173 26.01 10.80 -4.76
N ILE A 174 24.72 11.10 -4.69
CA ILE A 174 23.98 11.18 -3.43
C ILE A 174 23.53 9.75 -3.09
N LYS A 175 23.91 9.28 -1.91
CA LYS A 175 23.49 7.98 -1.39
C LYS A 175 22.48 8.17 -0.30
N PHE A 176 21.35 7.51 -0.46
CA PHE A 176 20.28 7.44 0.52
C PHE A 176 20.33 6.12 1.27
N ASP A 177 19.95 6.15 2.55
CA ASP A 177 19.76 4.95 3.37
C ASP A 177 18.34 4.41 3.20
N ARG A 178 17.35 5.31 3.12
CA ARG A 178 15.92 4.98 3.01
C ARG A 178 15.25 5.70 1.86
N ILE A 179 14.25 5.05 1.26
CA ILE A 179 13.27 5.69 0.38
C ILE A 179 11.92 5.60 1.07
N LEU A 180 11.25 6.74 1.27
CA LEU A 180 9.87 6.81 1.76
C LEU A 180 8.96 7.19 0.60
N TYR A 181 8.08 6.29 0.19
CA TYR A 181 6.97 6.63 -0.70
C TYR A 181 5.77 7.09 0.09
N LEU A 182 5.22 8.24 -0.28
CA LEU A 182 4.08 8.87 0.37
C LEU A 182 2.98 9.16 -0.67
N ASN A 183 1.82 8.51 -0.53
CA ASN A 183 0.63 8.84 -1.31
C ASN A 183 -0.11 10.06 -0.72
N ASP A 184 -1.28 10.37 -1.27
CA ASP A 184 -2.29 11.35 -0.86
C ASP A 184 -3.03 11.01 0.45
N VAL A 185 -2.35 10.40 1.41
CA VAL A 185 -2.92 10.00 2.70
C VAL A 185 -2.68 11.05 3.79
N ILE A 186 -3.61 11.16 4.73
CA ILE A 186 -3.39 11.85 6.00
C ILE A 186 -2.58 10.94 6.92
N PHE A 187 -1.49 11.47 7.49
CA PHE A 187 -0.57 10.74 8.36
C PHE A 187 -0.20 11.57 9.61
N ASP A 188 0.50 10.94 10.55
CA ASP A 188 1.19 11.60 11.66
C ASP A 188 2.70 11.51 11.40
N PRO A 189 3.45 12.63 11.38
CA PRO A 189 4.90 12.61 11.17
C PRO A 189 5.66 11.69 12.14
N ILE A 190 5.19 11.51 13.37
CA ILE A 190 5.79 10.59 14.35
C ILE A 190 5.60 9.13 13.94
N ASP A 191 4.46 8.79 13.34
CA ASP A 191 4.22 7.43 12.85
C ASP A 191 5.13 7.11 11.67
N VAL A 192 5.52 8.10 10.86
CA VAL A 192 6.54 7.95 9.80
C VAL A 192 7.91 7.58 10.39
N LEU A 193 8.31 8.23 11.49
CA LEU A 193 9.57 7.92 12.18
C LEU A 193 9.57 6.46 12.68
N HIS A 194 8.44 5.98 13.17
CA HIS A 194 8.29 4.58 13.56
C HIS A 194 8.40 3.63 12.37
N LEU A 195 7.78 3.99 11.24
CA LEU A 195 7.89 3.21 10.01
C LEU A 195 9.36 3.07 9.58
N LEU A 196 10.07 4.20 9.54
CA LEU A 196 11.47 4.29 9.11
C LEU A 196 12.44 3.59 10.08
N PHE A 197 12.33 3.86 11.38
CA PHE A 197 13.39 3.57 12.35
C PHE A 197 13.01 2.59 13.46
N SER A 198 11.73 2.20 13.60
CA SER A 198 11.29 1.28 14.66
C SER A 198 10.77 -0.07 14.16
N THR A 199 10.43 -0.21 12.88
CA THR A 199 9.94 -1.47 12.31
C THR A 199 11.04 -2.53 12.31
N ASN A 200 10.78 -3.69 12.94
CA ASN A 200 11.71 -4.82 12.98
C ASN A 200 13.14 -4.41 13.42
N SER A 201 13.24 -3.60 14.48
CA SER A 201 14.52 -3.17 15.00
C SER A 201 15.33 -4.32 15.60
N ASP A 202 16.63 -4.35 15.31
CA ASP A 202 17.57 -5.27 15.93
C ASP A 202 17.91 -4.89 17.38
N GLU A 203 18.80 -5.67 18.01
CA GLU A 203 19.25 -5.44 19.39
C GLU A 203 19.93 -4.08 19.61
N ASN A 204 20.43 -3.44 18.54
CA ASN A 204 21.03 -2.11 18.58
C ASN A 204 20.02 -0.99 18.29
N GLY A 205 18.75 -1.33 18.04
CA GLY A 205 17.71 -0.36 17.69
C GLY A 205 17.78 0.14 16.25
N VAL A 206 18.41 -0.61 15.34
CA VAL A 206 18.44 -0.29 13.90
C VAL A 206 17.34 -1.07 13.19
N ALA A 207 16.50 -0.39 12.42
CA ALA A 207 15.40 -1.03 11.70
C ALA A 207 15.89 -1.91 10.54
N GLN A 208 15.48 -3.18 10.55
CA GLN A 208 15.91 -4.18 9.57
C GLN A 208 14.75 -4.58 8.65
N TYR A 209 14.72 -4.06 7.42
CA TYR A 209 13.71 -4.44 6.44
C TYR A 209 14.18 -4.16 5.01
N ARG A 210 13.62 -4.88 4.05
CA ARG A 210 13.64 -4.51 2.63
C ARG A 210 12.57 -3.47 2.35
N ALA A 211 11.38 -3.69 2.91
CA ALA A 211 10.27 -2.75 2.88
C ALA A 211 9.43 -2.82 4.16
N ALA A 212 8.91 -1.68 4.60
CA ALA A 212 8.00 -1.54 5.73
C ALA A 212 6.82 -0.64 5.32
N CYS A 213 5.59 -1.14 5.39
CA CYS A 213 4.40 -0.39 4.99
C CYS A 213 3.52 -0.01 6.18
N ALA A 214 2.87 1.15 6.08
CA ALA A 214 1.78 1.52 6.97
C ALA A 214 0.53 0.66 6.71
N VAL A 215 -0.54 0.92 7.47
CA VAL A 215 -1.87 0.36 7.22
C VAL A 215 -2.82 1.51 6.89
N ASP A 216 -3.40 1.50 5.69
CA ASP A 216 -4.28 2.56 5.22
C ASP A 216 -5.77 2.23 5.36
N PHE A 217 -6.55 3.28 5.52
CA PHE A 217 -7.97 3.18 5.85
C PHE A 217 -8.78 4.13 4.97
N ILE A 218 -9.74 3.57 4.23
CA ILE A 218 -10.74 4.37 3.48
C ILE A 218 -11.86 4.87 4.38
N ASN A 219 -12.05 4.19 5.52
CA ASN A 219 -12.80 4.69 6.66
C ASN A 219 -12.21 4.11 7.94
N ALA A 220 -12.62 4.61 9.10
CA ALA A 220 -12.02 4.30 10.40
C ALA A 220 -11.90 2.81 10.79
N PHE A 221 -12.46 1.86 10.04
CA PHE A 221 -12.31 0.41 10.29
C PHE A 221 -12.04 -0.42 9.03
N LYS A 222 -12.13 0.16 7.83
CA LYS A 222 -11.99 -0.55 6.56
C LYS A 222 -10.61 -0.29 5.95
N PHE A 223 -9.77 -1.33 5.96
CA PHE A 223 -8.47 -1.38 5.28
C PHE A 223 -8.63 -1.23 3.77
N TYR A 224 -7.82 -0.38 3.14
CA TYR A 224 -7.99 -0.02 1.73
C TYR A 224 -7.13 -0.86 0.78
N ASP A 225 -5.81 -0.95 1.01
CA ASP A 225 -4.84 -1.50 0.05
C ASP A 225 -4.85 -3.04 -0.08
N THR A 226 -6.00 -3.59 -0.47
CA THR A 226 -6.18 -5.02 -0.73
C THR A 226 -5.46 -5.49 -2.00
N TYR A 227 -5.25 -4.58 -2.95
CA TYR A 227 -4.68 -4.91 -4.26
C TYR A 227 -3.16 -5.10 -4.21
N ALA A 228 -2.46 -4.31 -3.39
CA ALA A 228 -1.01 -4.43 -3.21
C ALA A 228 -0.61 -5.47 -2.14
N THR A 229 -1.50 -5.74 -1.18
CA THR A 229 -1.14 -6.48 0.04
C THR A 229 -1.32 -7.99 -0.12
N ARG A 230 -0.27 -8.74 0.21
CA ARG A 230 -0.26 -10.21 0.19
C ARG A 230 0.35 -10.74 1.48
N ASP A 231 -0.24 -11.77 2.05
CA ASP A 231 0.33 -12.43 3.24
C ASP A 231 1.70 -13.05 2.93
N LEU A 232 2.37 -13.60 3.95
CA LEU A 232 3.72 -14.15 3.82
C LEU A 232 3.84 -15.26 2.76
N GLU A 233 2.76 -15.98 2.48
CA GLU A 233 2.71 -17.05 1.48
C GLU A 233 2.14 -16.59 0.14
N GLY A 234 1.87 -15.29 0.00
CA GLY A 234 1.34 -14.66 -1.21
C GLY A 234 -0.18 -14.74 -1.35
N TYR A 235 -0.92 -15.15 -0.33
CA TYR A 235 -2.39 -15.10 -0.39
C TYR A 235 -2.88 -13.66 -0.33
N GLY A 236 -3.96 -13.36 -1.05
CA GLY A 236 -4.71 -12.13 -0.85
C GLY A 236 -5.25 -12.04 0.58
N ILE A 237 -5.62 -10.83 0.99
CA ILE A 237 -6.23 -10.62 2.30
C ILE A 237 -7.65 -11.25 2.36
N GLY A 238 -8.21 -11.33 3.57
CA GLY A 238 -9.61 -11.64 3.81
C GLY A 238 -10.47 -10.39 3.78
N LEU A 239 -11.48 -10.35 4.65
CA LEU A 239 -12.27 -9.14 4.87
C LEU A 239 -11.38 -7.97 5.28
N GLN A 240 -11.74 -6.79 4.77
CA GLN A 240 -11.04 -5.51 4.95
C GLN A 240 -11.11 -4.94 6.38
N PHE A 241 -11.35 -5.75 7.40
CA PHE A 241 -11.27 -5.32 8.79
C PHE A 241 -10.38 -6.29 9.57
N PHE A 242 -9.89 -5.84 10.72
CA PHE A 242 -8.96 -6.60 11.54
C PHE A 242 -9.42 -8.06 11.76
N PRO A 243 -8.52 -9.06 11.65
CA PRO A 243 -7.06 -8.97 11.47
C PRO A 243 -6.57 -8.94 10.01
N TRP A 244 -7.44 -8.58 9.06
CA TRP A 244 -7.19 -8.46 7.61
C TRP A 244 -6.82 -9.78 6.91
N PHE A 245 -5.82 -10.50 7.38
CA PHE A 245 -5.36 -11.78 6.83
C PHE A 245 -6.24 -12.96 7.23
N THR A 246 -6.30 -13.95 6.35
CA THR A 246 -7.06 -15.19 6.56
C THR A 246 -6.23 -16.25 7.30
N SER A 247 -6.84 -17.40 7.57
CA SER A 247 -6.18 -18.59 8.11
C SER A 247 -5.67 -19.54 7.02
N ALA A 248 -5.61 -19.11 5.75
CA ALA A 248 -5.07 -19.91 4.66
C ALA A 248 -3.56 -20.15 4.82
N GLY A 249 -3.06 -21.25 4.26
CA GLY A 249 -1.67 -21.66 4.42
C GLY A 249 -1.33 -21.94 5.89
N SER A 250 -0.19 -21.42 6.34
CA SER A 250 0.24 -21.42 7.75
C SER A 250 -0.47 -20.35 8.60
N GLY A 251 -1.10 -19.34 7.97
CA GLY A 251 -1.70 -18.21 8.67
C GLY A 251 -0.68 -17.34 9.44
N ALA A 252 0.60 -17.34 9.04
CA ALA A 252 1.68 -16.66 9.76
C ALA A 252 1.44 -15.15 9.91
N SER A 253 1.10 -14.43 8.83
CA SER A 253 0.82 -12.99 8.88
C SER A 253 -0.37 -12.69 9.79
N ARG A 254 -1.42 -13.52 9.71
CA ARG A 254 -2.59 -13.42 10.59
C ARG A 254 -2.22 -13.60 12.06
N LYS A 255 -1.32 -14.55 12.36
CA LYS A 255 -0.81 -14.80 13.71
C LYS A 255 0.00 -13.61 14.21
N ASP A 256 0.89 -13.07 13.39
CA ASP A 256 1.69 -11.87 13.72
C ASP A 256 0.77 -10.68 14.05
N VAL A 257 -0.30 -10.47 13.27
CA VAL A 257 -1.32 -9.42 13.55
C VAL A 257 -1.97 -9.62 14.92
N LEU A 258 -2.41 -10.85 15.24
CA LEU A 258 -3.04 -11.15 16.53
C LEU A 258 -2.09 -11.04 17.72
N GLU A 259 -0.82 -11.35 17.52
CA GLU A 259 0.24 -11.24 18.53
C GLU A 259 0.63 -9.79 18.81
N GLY A 260 0.20 -8.83 17.97
CA GLY A 260 0.46 -7.41 18.18
C GLY A 260 1.86 -6.97 17.74
N LYS A 261 2.45 -7.65 16.75
CA LYS A 261 3.80 -7.35 16.26
C LYS A 261 3.81 -6.08 15.39
N ASP A 262 4.85 -5.27 15.56
CA ASP A 262 5.18 -4.17 14.65
C ASP A 262 5.71 -4.66 13.29
N ALA A 263 6.33 -5.84 13.27
CA ALA A 263 6.85 -6.49 12.07
C ALA A 263 5.93 -7.64 11.62
N VAL A 264 4.74 -7.33 11.11
CA VAL A 264 3.86 -8.35 10.52
C VAL A 264 4.46 -8.79 9.19
N ARG A 265 4.95 -10.02 9.12
CA ARG A 265 5.59 -10.57 7.91
C ARG A 265 4.59 -10.70 6.79
N VAL A 266 4.92 -10.17 5.61
CA VAL A 266 4.08 -10.18 4.41
C VAL A 266 4.94 -10.39 3.17
N ARG A 267 4.33 -10.77 2.05
CA ARG A 267 5.07 -10.88 0.78
C ARG A 267 5.05 -9.59 -0.03
N SER A 268 4.05 -8.74 0.21
CA SER A 268 3.95 -7.37 -0.33
C SER A 268 2.95 -6.54 0.47
N CYS A 269 3.11 -5.22 0.45
CA CYS A 269 2.19 -4.24 1.03
C CYS A 269 2.38 -2.87 0.37
N TRP A 270 1.52 -1.90 0.67
CA TRP A 270 1.76 -0.50 0.27
C TRP A 270 1.26 0.44 1.36
N GLY A 271 -0.02 0.31 1.72
CA GLY A 271 -0.62 0.93 2.88
C GLY A 271 -0.59 2.46 2.84
N GLY A 272 -0.70 3.04 1.64
CA GLY A 272 -0.60 4.49 1.39
C GLY A 272 0.76 5.16 1.73
N MET A 273 1.65 4.45 2.43
CA MET A 273 2.97 4.93 2.82
C MET A 273 3.90 3.73 3.06
N VAL A 274 5.04 3.70 2.38
CA VAL A 274 6.00 2.60 2.46
C VAL A 274 7.43 3.12 2.54
N ALA A 275 8.23 2.54 3.43
CA ALA A 275 9.66 2.75 3.51
C ALA A 275 10.41 1.57 2.87
N PHE A 276 11.39 1.83 2.03
CA PHE A 276 12.28 0.86 1.43
C PHE A 276 13.72 1.06 1.89
N ASP A 277 14.48 -0.04 1.95
CA ASP A 277 15.94 0.04 1.94
C ASP A 277 16.40 0.57 0.58
N ALA A 278 17.02 1.74 0.57
CA ALA A 278 17.34 2.45 -0.66
C ALA A 278 18.41 1.73 -1.50
N LYS A 279 19.14 0.75 -0.94
CA LYS A 279 20.16 -0.01 -1.68
C LYS A 279 19.60 -0.75 -2.89
N TYR A 280 18.33 -1.15 -2.87
CA TYR A 280 17.69 -1.87 -3.98
C TYR A 280 17.44 -0.96 -5.20
N PHE A 281 17.18 0.32 -4.96
CA PHE A 281 16.85 1.31 -5.98
C PHE A 281 18.08 2.06 -6.52
N GLN A 282 19.22 1.95 -5.83
CA GLN A 282 20.49 2.62 -6.16
C GLN A 282 21.59 1.64 -6.59
N ARG A 283 21.23 0.39 -6.93
CA ARG A 283 22.19 -0.59 -7.45
C ARG A 283 22.78 -0.09 -8.77
N ARG A 284 24.10 -0.18 -8.91
CA ARG A 284 24.81 0.24 -10.13
C ARG A 284 24.35 -0.54 -11.35
N GLU A 285 24.08 -1.83 -11.17
CA GLU A 285 23.57 -2.73 -12.20
C GLU A 285 22.13 -3.07 -11.85
N ASN A 286 21.20 -2.69 -12.74
CA ASN A 286 19.76 -2.96 -12.63
C ASN A 286 19.12 -2.42 -11.34
N PRO A 287 19.03 -1.10 -11.16
CA PRO A 287 18.27 -0.52 -10.07
C PRO A 287 16.79 -0.92 -10.17
N VAL A 288 16.18 -1.26 -9.04
CA VAL A 288 14.76 -1.65 -9.01
C VAL A 288 13.88 -0.44 -9.35
N ARG A 289 12.91 -0.61 -10.25
CA ARG A 289 11.95 0.41 -10.69
C ARG A 289 10.56 -0.22 -10.77
N PHE A 290 9.52 0.60 -10.69
CA PHE A 290 8.15 0.13 -10.83
C PHE A 290 7.90 -0.35 -12.27
N ARG A 291 7.07 -1.39 -12.40
CA ARG A 291 6.66 -1.96 -13.68
C ARG A 291 5.26 -2.58 -13.56
N ALA A 292 4.61 -2.78 -14.69
CA ALA A 292 3.37 -3.54 -14.79
C ALA A 292 3.63 -5.00 -15.21
N ASP A 293 2.63 -5.86 -15.01
CA ASP A 293 2.62 -7.21 -15.57
C ASP A 293 2.39 -7.12 -17.10
N PRO A 294 3.11 -7.87 -17.94
CA PRO A 294 2.88 -7.86 -19.39
C PRO A 294 1.53 -8.46 -19.80
N ASP A 295 0.93 -9.32 -18.96
CA ASP A 295 -0.32 -9.97 -19.25
C ASP A 295 -1.52 -9.07 -18.95
N LEU A 296 -2.51 -9.09 -19.83
CA LEU A 296 -3.68 -8.21 -19.73
C LEU A 296 -4.54 -8.55 -18.52
N PHE A 297 -5.13 -9.74 -18.47
CA PHE A 297 -6.14 -10.10 -17.48
C PHE A 297 -5.60 -10.73 -16.19
N TYR A 298 -4.29 -10.66 -16.00
CA TYR A 298 -3.59 -11.07 -14.80
C TYR A 298 -2.86 -9.91 -14.11
N ASP A 299 -3.28 -8.69 -14.43
CA ASP A 299 -2.62 -7.47 -13.99
C ASP A 299 -2.53 -7.36 -12.47
N GLY A 300 -1.30 -7.29 -11.96
CA GLY A 300 -0.99 -7.05 -10.56
C GLY A 300 -0.69 -5.57 -10.31
N SER A 301 -0.93 -5.09 -9.09
CA SER A 301 -0.52 -3.74 -8.72
C SER A 301 0.99 -3.59 -8.87
N GLU A 302 1.43 -2.48 -9.47
CA GLU A 302 2.83 -2.07 -9.49
C GLU A 302 3.41 -1.95 -8.07
N CYS A 303 2.57 -1.58 -7.09
CA CYS A 303 2.91 -1.55 -5.67
C CYS A 303 3.09 -2.95 -5.06
N CYS A 304 2.48 -3.98 -5.63
CA CYS A 304 2.77 -5.38 -5.27
C CYS A 304 4.05 -5.87 -5.96
N ILE A 305 4.16 -5.61 -7.26
CA ILE A 305 5.23 -6.12 -8.12
C ILE A 305 6.61 -5.63 -7.67
N ILE A 306 6.73 -4.36 -7.23
CA ILE A 306 7.99 -3.81 -6.71
C ILE A 306 8.57 -4.65 -5.56
N HIS A 307 7.70 -5.29 -4.76
CA HIS A 307 8.11 -6.17 -3.67
C HIS A 307 8.70 -7.49 -4.17
N ALA A 308 8.23 -8.00 -5.31
CA ALA A 308 8.83 -9.17 -5.95
C ALA A 308 10.25 -8.87 -6.46
N ASP A 309 10.50 -7.63 -6.90
CA ASP A 309 11.77 -7.22 -7.51
C ASP A 309 12.87 -6.91 -6.48
N ILE A 310 12.50 -6.61 -5.23
CA ILE A 310 13.44 -6.47 -4.11
C ILE A 310 13.69 -7.78 -3.35
N GLN A 311 12.98 -8.86 -3.66
CA GLN A 311 13.19 -10.20 -3.07
C GLN A 311 14.33 -10.94 -3.77
N ASP A 312 14.96 -11.89 -3.07
CA ASP A 312 16.05 -12.67 -3.66
C ASP A 312 15.51 -13.71 -4.66
N SER A 313 16.22 -13.90 -5.76
CA SER A 313 15.82 -14.82 -6.84
C SER A 313 15.75 -16.29 -6.41
N SER A 314 16.42 -16.66 -5.32
CA SER A 314 16.42 -18.01 -4.75
C SER A 314 15.31 -18.25 -3.72
N PHE A 315 14.25 -17.44 -3.73
CA PHE A 315 13.13 -17.62 -2.81
C PHE A 315 12.47 -18.99 -3.05
N ASP A 316 12.69 -19.91 -2.12
CA ASP A 316 12.09 -21.24 -2.14
C ASP A 316 10.60 -21.11 -1.83
N THR A 317 9.76 -21.14 -2.88
CA THR A 317 8.31 -21.03 -2.76
C THR A 317 7.68 -22.17 -1.94
N THR A 318 8.45 -23.22 -1.62
CA THR A 318 8.01 -24.35 -0.80
C THR A 318 8.25 -24.15 0.70
N LYS A 319 9.03 -23.13 1.09
CA LYS A 319 9.31 -22.81 2.49
C LYS A 319 8.82 -21.42 2.84
N THR A 320 8.01 -21.33 3.90
CA THR A 320 7.61 -20.06 4.50
C THR A 320 8.81 -19.38 5.15
N THR A 321 9.53 -18.59 4.34
CA THR A 321 10.72 -17.84 4.74
C THR A 321 10.36 -16.38 4.93
N ASP A 322 11.00 -15.72 5.90
CA ASP A 322 10.86 -14.27 6.06
C ASP A 322 11.41 -13.56 4.81
N THR A 323 10.56 -12.75 4.18
CA THR A 323 10.86 -11.95 2.98
C THR A 323 11.64 -10.68 3.33
N GLY A 324 11.68 -10.29 4.61
CA GLY A 324 12.15 -8.98 5.04
C GLY A 324 11.20 -7.84 4.68
N ILE A 325 9.95 -8.16 4.33
CA ILE A 325 8.90 -7.18 4.05
C ILE A 325 7.87 -7.24 5.17
N TYR A 326 7.59 -6.08 5.76
CA TYR A 326 6.73 -5.98 6.93
C TYR A 326 5.61 -4.97 6.74
N MET A 327 4.43 -5.31 7.22
CA MET A 327 3.35 -4.36 7.49
C MET A 327 3.44 -3.95 8.96
N ASN A 328 3.30 -2.66 9.26
CA ASN A 328 3.42 -2.11 10.60
C ASN A 328 2.08 -1.55 11.11
N PRO A 329 1.27 -2.33 11.85
CA PRO A 329 -0.08 -1.91 12.25
C PRO A 329 -0.13 -0.83 13.34
N PHE A 330 1.03 -0.43 13.90
CA PHE A 330 1.12 0.76 14.75
C PHE A 330 1.04 2.05 13.94
N VAL A 331 1.55 2.02 12.69
CA VAL A 331 1.57 3.14 11.74
C VAL A 331 0.30 3.07 10.89
N ARG A 332 -0.64 3.99 11.11
CA ARG A 332 -1.93 3.98 10.42
C ARG A 332 -2.24 5.30 9.75
N VAL A 333 -2.63 5.24 8.50
CA VAL A 333 -2.95 6.42 7.66
C VAL A 333 -4.37 6.33 7.14
N ALA A 334 -4.93 7.43 6.64
CA ALA A 334 -6.28 7.43 6.07
C ALA A 334 -6.42 8.44 4.93
N TYR A 335 -7.33 8.20 3.99
CA TYR A 335 -7.56 9.09 2.85
C TYR A 335 -8.39 10.35 3.20
N ASP A 336 -8.86 10.47 4.45
CA ASP A 336 -9.52 11.67 4.94
C ASP A 336 -9.25 11.91 6.44
N GLU A 337 -9.27 13.17 6.84
CA GLU A 337 -8.93 13.58 8.22
C GLU A 337 -9.89 13.01 9.27
N ARG A 338 -11.17 12.87 8.91
CA ARG A 338 -12.17 12.33 9.83
C ARG A 338 -11.84 10.87 10.10
N SER A 339 -11.64 10.06 9.08
CA SER A 339 -11.23 8.67 9.24
C SER A 339 -9.95 8.56 10.05
N HIS A 340 -8.93 9.35 9.73
CA HIS A 340 -7.65 9.38 10.45
C HIS A 340 -7.83 9.66 11.96
N SER A 341 -8.60 10.68 12.32
CA SER A 341 -8.85 11.03 13.73
C SER A 341 -9.57 9.94 14.54
N TRP A 342 -10.34 9.07 13.87
CA TRP A 342 -11.03 7.95 14.51
C TRP A 342 -10.17 6.68 14.65
N LEU A 343 -9.06 6.54 13.92
CA LEU A 343 -8.22 5.33 13.93
C LEU A 343 -7.66 4.98 15.32
N TRP A 344 -7.41 5.98 16.17
CA TRP A 344 -7.00 5.75 17.56
C TRP A 344 -8.11 5.11 18.41
N VAL A 345 -9.37 5.44 18.13
CA VAL A 345 -10.52 4.92 18.87
C VAL A 345 -10.89 3.53 18.37
N THR A 346 -10.98 3.33 17.05
CA THR A 346 -11.45 2.06 16.46
C THR A 346 -10.49 0.90 16.72
N ARG A 347 -9.18 1.16 16.69
CA ARG A 347 -8.15 0.12 16.95
C ARG A 347 -8.32 -0.56 18.31
N ARG A 348 -8.87 0.13 19.30
CA ARG A 348 -9.07 -0.42 20.65
C ARG A 348 -10.01 -1.63 20.68
N PHE A 349 -10.94 -1.72 19.73
CA PHE A 349 -11.99 -2.74 19.73
C PHE A 349 -11.72 -3.91 18.77
N GLU A 350 -10.66 -3.83 17.98
CA GLU A 350 -10.34 -4.77 16.90
C GLU A 350 -10.20 -6.22 17.35
N LYS A 351 -9.74 -6.47 18.58
CA LYS A 351 -9.59 -7.84 19.11
C LYS A 351 -10.91 -8.61 19.26
N LEU A 352 -12.07 -7.96 19.08
CA LEU A 352 -13.38 -8.60 19.03
C LEU A 352 -13.72 -9.19 17.65
N TYR A 353 -13.07 -8.70 16.60
CA TYR A 353 -13.39 -9.04 15.22
C TYR A 353 -12.90 -10.41 14.74
N PRO A 354 -11.79 -11.01 15.26
CA PRO A 354 -11.20 -12.24 14.71
C PRO A 354 -12.17 -13.42 14.55
N LEU A 355 -13.11 -13.60 15.47
CA LEU A 355 -14.09 -14.70 15.41
C LEU A 355 -15.04 -14.51 14.23
N VAL A 356 -15.66 -13.34 14.13
CA VAL A 356 -16.58 -12.99 13.04
C VAL A 356 -15.83 -12.96 11.71
N HIS A 357 -14.62 -12.40 11.69
CA HIS A 357 -13.74 -12.37 10.52
C HIS A 357 -13.50 -13.77 9.96
N ASN A 358 -13.15 -14.74 10.82
CA ASN A 358 -12.88 -16.11 10.38
C ASN A 358 -14.13 -16.80 9.80
N ILE A 359 -15.28 -16.64 10.46
CA ILE A 359 -16.56 -17.21 10.00
C ILE A 359 -16.93 -16.65 8.62
N VAL A 360 -16.92 -15.32 8.49
CA VAL A 360 -17.37 -14.65 7.27
C VAL A 360 -16.39 -14.88 6.12
N ASN A 361 -15.07 -14.93 6.36
CA ASN A 361 -14.10 -15.31 5.33
C ASN A 361 -14.38 -16.70 4.76
N HIS A 362 -14.63 -17.68 5.64
CA HIS A 362 -14.92 -19.05 5.22
C HIS A 362 -16.21 -19.10 4.40
N MET A 363 -17.27 -18.41 4.84
CA MET A 363 -18.53 -18.32 4.11
C MET A 363 -18.38 -17.61 2.75
N ALA A 364 -17.50 -16.62 2.66
CA ALA A 364 -17.25 -15.85 1.44
C ALA A 364 -16.24 -16.49 0.48
N GLY A 365 -15.61 -17.61 0.87
CA GLY A 365 -14.55 -18.25 0.09
C GLY A 365 -13.30 -17.39 -0.03
N LEU A 366 -12.91 -16.71 1.06
CA LEU A 366 -11.69 -15.92 1.15
C LEU A 366 -10.56 -16.72 1.80
N PRO A 367 -9.30 -16.52 1.36
CA PRO A 367 -8.86 -15.60 0.31
C PRO A 367 -9.20 -16.15 -1.08
N ARG A 368 -9.28 -15.27 -2.09
CA ARG A 368 -9.57 -15.70 -3.46
C ARG A 368 -8.43 -16.56 -4.02
N TYR A 369 -8.78 -17.52 -4.87
CA TYR A 369 -7.81 -18.38 -5.52
C TYR A 369 -7.05 -17.61 -6.60
N ASN A 370 -5.72 -17.53 -6.44
CA ASN A 370 -4.80 -17.03 -7.46
C ASN A 370 -4.02 -18.24 -8.04
N PRO A 371 -4.21 -18.58 -9.33
CA PRO A 371 -3.52 -19.72 -9.95
C PRO A 371 -2.01 -19.54 -10.07
N ARG A 372 -1.52 -18.29 -10.11
CA ARG A 372 -0.10 -17.96 -10.31
C ARG A 372 0.69 -17.82 -9.01
N ARG A 373 0.02 -17.89 -7.86
CA ARG A 373 0.62 -17.60 -6.54
C ARG A 373 1.87 -18.44 -6.25
N SER A 374 1.82 -19.71 -6.63
CA SER A 374 2.87 -20.70 -6.38
C SER A 374 3.82 -20.89 -7.57
N GLU A 375 3.76 -20.02 -8.58
CA GLU A 375 4.70 -20.08 -9.70
C GLU A 375 6.14 -19.88 -9.21
N ILE A 376 7.05 -20.66 -9.79
CA ILE A 376 8.48 -20.57 -9.52
C ILE A 376 9.11 -19.78 -10.66
N PRO A 377 9.83 -18.68 -10.37
CA PRO A 377 10.48 -17.87 -11.38
C PRO A 377 11.39 -18.71 -12.28
N GLY A 378 11.31 -18.52 -13.60
CA GLY A 378 12.11 -19.26 -14.57
C GLY A 378 11.52 -20.61 -15.00
N GLN A 379 10.45 -21.08 -14.36
CA GLN A 379 9.76 -22.31 -14.78
C GLN A 379 8.90 -22.08 -16.02
N LEU A 380 8.88 -23.04 -16.95
CA LEU A 380 7.91 -23.06 -18.05
C LEU A 380 6.52 -23.44 -17.52
N VAL A 381 5.55 -22.56 -17.73
CA VAL A 381 4.14 -22.73 -17.34
C VAL A 381 3.23 -22.61 -18.57
N LYS A 382 2.11 -23.32 -18.53
CA LYS A 382 1.05 -23.25 -19.54
C LYS A 382 -0.12 -22.49 -18.97
N ASP A 383 -0.40 -21.33 -19.54
CA ASP A 383 -1.53 -20.50 -19.16
C ASP A 383 -2.46 -20.26 -20.33
N THR A 384 -3.74 -20.11 -20.04
CA THR A 384 -4.71 -19.55 -20.99
C THR A 384 -4.68 -18.03 -20.89
N LEU A 385 -4.10 -17.37 -21.88
CA LEU A 385 -3.92 -15.92 -21.93
C LEU A 385 -4.65 -15.30 -23.10
N TRP A 386 -5.07 -14.05 -22.92
CA TRP A 386 -5.55 -13.27 -24.04
C TRP A 386 -4.38 -12.90 -24.93
N VAL A 387 -4.41 -13.39 -26.17
CA VAL A 387 -3.44 -13.02 -27.20
C VAL A 387 -4.11 -11.97 -28.08
N PRO A 388 -3.64 -10.70 -28.04
CA PRO A 388 -4.19 -9.66 -28.88
C PRO A 388 -3.96 -9.97 -30.37
N ASP A 389 -4.97 -9.69 -31.18
CA ASP A 389 -4.92 -9.82 -32.63
C ASP A 389 -5.68 -8.64 -33.25
N ALA A 390 -4.93 -7.68 -33.79
CA ALA A 390 -5.49 -6.48 -34.41
C ALA A 390 -6.25 -6.77 -35.71
N THR A 391 -6.09 -7.97 -36.29
CA THR A 391 -6.83 -8.40 -37.48
C THR A 391 -8.15 -9.08 -37.13
N ASP A 392 -8.32 -9.53 -35.88
CA ASP A 392 -9.59 -10.06 -35.37
C ASP A 392 -10.49 -8.89 -34.96
N ALA A 393 -11.73 -8.87 -35.44
CA ALA A 393 -12.72 -7.85 -35.06
C ALA A 393 -13.02 -7.82 -33.55
N ARG A 394 -12.70 -8.90 -32.82
CA ARG A 394 -12.81 -8.99 -31.36
C ARG A 394 -11.57 -8.45 -30.63
N GLY A 395 -10.51 -8.09 -31.35
CA GLY A 395 -9.24 -7.60 -30.81
C GLY A 395 -8.28 -8.68 -30.30
N GLY A 396 -8.65 -9.96 -30.39
CA GLY A 396 -7.86 -11.09 -29.91
C GLY A 396 -8.69 -12.30 -29.50
N ALA A 397 -8.02 -13.29 -28.91
CA ALA A 397 -8.67 -14.48 -28.36
C ALA A 397 -7.84 -15.10 -27.22
N PHE A 398 -8.52 -15.83 -26.33
CA PHE A 398 -7.83 -16.68 -25.35
C PHE A 398 -7.15 -17.87 -26.05
N ARG A 399 -5.85 -18.05 -25.80
CA ARG A 399 -5.06 -19.16 -26.30
C ARG A 399 -4.21 -19.73 -25.18
N GLU A 400 -3.92 -21.03 -25.26
CA GLU A 400 -2.90 -21.63 -24.40
C GLU A 400 -1.52 -21.17 -24.89
N VAL A 401 -0.75 -20.57 -23.98
CA VAL A 401 0.58 -20.05 -24.24
C VAL A 401 1.55 -20.69 -23.24
N GLU A 402 2.67 -21.19 -23.76
CA GLU A 402 3.82 -21.56 -22.93
C GLU A 402 4.65 -20.30 -22.67
N ARG A 403 4.80 -19.94 -21.39
CA ARG A 403 5.62 -18.80 -20.97
C ARG A 403 6.56 -19.19 -19.84
N VAL A 404 7.59 -18.37 -19.63
CA VAL A 404 8.44 -18.45 -18.45
C VAL A 404 7.76 -17.69 -17.32
N ALA A 405 7.56 -18.32 -16.16
CA ALA A 405 6.98 -17.70 -14.99
C ALA A 405 7.87 -16.59 -14.43
N GLY A 406 7.24 -15.46 -14.08
CA GLY A 406 7.87 -14.33 -13.41
C GLY A 406 8.00 -14.53 -11.90
N ASN A 407 8.49 -13.51 -11.21
CA ASN A 407 8.59 -13.45 -9.75
C ASN A 407 7.35 -12.89 -9.05
N ASP A 408 6.41 -12.37 -9.82
CA ASP A 408 5.26 -11.57 -9.40
C ASP A 408 3.92 -12.33 -9.45
N GLY A 409 3.92 -13.65 -9.72
CA GLY A 409 2.69 -14.44 -9.82
C GLY A 409 1.77 -14.36 -8.59
N PHE A 410 2.30 -14.07 -7.39
CA PHE A 410 1.50 -13.83 -6.18
C PHE A 410 0.73 -12.50 -6.18
N CYS A 411 1.11 -11.55 -7.03
CA CYS A 411 0.39 -10.29 -7.25
C CYS A 411 -0.81 -10.45 -8.19
N ALA A 412 -0.81 -11.48 -9.05
CA ALA A 412 -1.75 -11.70 -10.14
C ALA A 412 -3.12 -12.29 -9.73
N ASP A 413 -3.72 -11.81 -8.63
CA ASP A 413 -5.07 -12.23 -8.22
C ASP A 413 -6.21 -11.45 -8.91
N GLY A 414 -5.84 -10.48 -9.77
CA GLY A 414 -6.74 -9.61 -10.54
C GLY A 414 -7.69 -8.85 -9.64
N PHE A 415 -7.30 -7.68 -9.10
CA PHE A 415 -8.15 -6.83 -8.27
C PHE A 415 -9.02 -7.58 -7.24
N GLY A 416 -8.44 -8.53 -6.48
CA GLY A 416 -9.18 -9.31 -5.50
C GLY A 416 -10.18 -10.31 -6.11
N GLY A 417 -9.83 -10.93 -7.24
CA GLY A 417 -10.61 -11.93 -7.97
C GLY A 417 -11.40 -11.41 -9.18
N HIS A 418 -11.33 -10.11 -9.46
CA HIS A 418 -11.84 -9.49 -10.68
C HIS A 418 -10.77 -9.53 -11.80
N ARG A 419 -10.90 -10.47 -12.73
CA ARG A 419 -9.98 -10.62 -13.88
C ARG A 419 -10.20 -9.60 -15.01
N GLY A 420 -10.67 -8.39 -14.69
CA GLY A 420 -10.76 -7.28 -15.64
C GLY A 420 -9.41 -6.58 -15.80
N ILE A 421 -9.34 -5.64 -16.74
CA ILE A 421 -8.20 -4.70 -16.86
C ILE A 421 -8.67 -3.29 -16.57
N SER A 422 -7.87 -2.51 -15.84
CA SER A 422 -8.11 -1.07 -15.68
C SER A 422 -7.27 -0.30 -16.69
N VAL A 423 -7.89 0.60 -17.44
CA VAL A 423 -7.23 1.44 -18.45
C VAL A 423 -7.49 2.92 -18.18
N ILE A 424 -6.58 3.78 -18.64
CA ILE A 424 -6.73 5.23 -18.50
C ILE A 424 -7.83 5.75 -19.44
N VAL A 425 -8.61 6.70 -18.96
CA VAL A 425 -9.57 7.48 -19.77
C VAL A 425 -8.83 8.70 -20.31
N GLU A 426 -8.48 8.69 -21.59
CA GLU A 426 -7.71 9.78 -22.24
C GLU A 426 -8.52 11.09 -22.31
N ASP A 427 -9.78 11.03 -22.73
CA ASP A 427 -10.67 12.20 -22.84
C ASP A 427 -11.57 12.36 -21.61
N ARG A 428 -10.96 12.57 -20.44
CA ARG A 428 -11.67 12.63 -19.16
C ARG A 428 -12.68 13.80 -19.12
N GLN A 429 -13.95 13.48 -18.87
CA GLN A 429 -14.96 14.51 -18.62
C GLN A 429 -14.91 15.01 -17.17
N PRO A 430 -15.32 16.28 -16.89
CA PRO A 430 -15.39 16.79 -15.52
C PRO A 430 -16.24 15.89 -14.61
N GLY A 431 -15.64 15.38 -13.53
CA GLY A 431 -16.30 14.49 -12.57
C GLY A 431 -16.28 13.00 -12.93
N GLN A 432 -15.68 12.60 -14.06
CA GLN A 432 -15.41 11.20 -14.39
C GLN A 432 -14.15 10.73 -13.65
N ASP A 433 -14.07 9.43 -13.34
CA ASP A 433 -12.82 8.81 -12.87
C ASP A 433 -11.77 8.83 -13.98
N GLY A 434 -10.48 8.90 -13.62
CA GLY A 434 -9.37 8.90 -14.57
C GLY A 434 -9.09 7.53 -15.21
N TRP A 435 -9.80 6.50 -14.79
CA TRP A 435 -9.66 5.14 -15.28
C TRP A 435 -11.03 4.48 -15.44
N GLU A 436 -11.09 3.45 -16.26
CA GLU A 436 -12.25 2.58 -16.41
C GLU A 436 -11.84 1.11 -16.48
N ASP A 437 -12.75 0.22 -16.08
CA ASP A 437 -12.52 -1.21 -16.09
C ASP A 437 -13.13 -1.85 -17.33
N ILE A 438 -12.32 -2.62 -18.05
CA ILE A 438 -12.75 -3.48 -19.15
C ILE A 438 -12.86 -4.91 -18.61
N PRO A 439 -14.06 -5.51 -18.62
CA PRO A 439 -14.27 -6.84 -18.07
C PRO A 439 -13.58 -7.91 -18.92
N LEU A 440 -13.35 -9.07 -18.31
CA LEU A 440 -12.92 -10.26 -19.03
C LEU A 440 -13.94 -10.60 -20.14
N PRO A 441 -13.51 -10.78 -21.40
CA PRO A 441 -14.41 -11.20 -22.48
C PRO A 441 -15.09 -12.52 -22.14
N SER A 442 -16.37 -12.66 -22.51
CA SER A 442 -17.03 -13.96 -22.46
C SER A 442 -16.35 -14.91 -23.44
N ILE A 443 -15.93 -16.06 -22.93
CA ILE A 443 -15.30 -17.15 -23.70
C ILE A 443 -16.31 -17.72 -24.70
#